data_AF-X1SE15-F1
#
_entry.id   AF-X1SE15-F1
#
_cell.length_a   1.000
_cell.length_b   1.000
_cell.length_c   1.000
_cell.angle_alpha   90.00
_cell.angle_beta   90.00
_cell.angle_gamma   90.00
#
_symmetry.space_group_name_H-M   'P 1'
#
loop_
_entity.id
_entity.type
_entity.pdbx_description
1 polymer ?
#
loop_
_entity_poly.entity_id
_entity_poly.type
_entity_poly.pdbx_seq_one_letter_code
_entity_poly.pdbx_strand_id
1 'polypeptide(L)' 'VDSVNGEKIWNLSDFVAKVEAIQDDYIIFENKWDRQIVIDREMAENTHQEILEIYRIPFDRSEDLMK' A
#
# COMPACT_ATOMS: atom_id res chain seq x y z
N VAL A 1 -9.68 3.22 -2.51
CA VAL A 1 -8.58 4.09 -2.95
C VAL A 1 -8.69 4.19 -4.45
N ASP A 2 -8.66 5.39 -5.00
CA ASP A 2 -8.84 5.66 -6.43
C ASP A 2 -7.50 5.98 -7.12
N SER A 3 -6.53 6.54 -6.38
CA SER A 3 -5.17 6.79 -6.84
C SER A 3 -4.13 6.60 -5.73
N VAL A 4 -2.88 6.35 -6.14
CA VAL A 4 -1.70 6.34 -5.27
C VAL A 4 -0.62 7.23 -5.89
N ASN A 5 -0.07 8.16 -5.11
CA ASN A 5 0.87 9.21 -5.56
C ASN A 5 0.42 9.93 -6.85
N GLY A 6 -0.90 10.14 -6.99
CA GLY A 6 -1.51 10.78 -8.16
C GLY A 6 -1.78 9.85 -9.36
N GLU A 7 -1.32 8.60 -9.32
CA GLU A 7 -1.59 7.60 -10.35
C GLU A 7 -2.89 6.85 -10.08
N LYS A 8 -3.79 6.76 -11.08
CA LYS A 8 -5.03 5.99 -10.96
C LYS A 8 -4.74 4.50 -10.79
N ILE A 9 -5.59 3.87 -9.98
CA ILE A 9 -5.59 2.43 -9.73
C ILE A 9 -6.71 1.79 -10.54
N TRP A 10 -6.38 0.77 -11.32
CA TRP A 10 -7.35 0.05 -12.16
C TRP A 10 -7.95 -1.17 -11.46
N ASN A 11 -7.13 -1.89 -10.72
CA ASN A 11 -7.51 -3.10 -9.99
C ASN A 11 -6.51 -3.34 -8.85
N LEU A 12 -6.72 -4.39 -8.06
CA LEU A 12 -5.90 -4.67 -6.88
C LEU A 12 -4.47 -5.10 -7.24
N SER A 13 -4.27 -5.82 -8.32
CA SER A 13 -2.92 -6.19 -8.79
C SER A 13 -2.13 -4.96 -9.24
N ASP A 14 -2.77 -4.05 -9.97
CA ASP A 14 -2.21 -2.76 -10.36
C ASP A 14 -1.88 -1.89 -9.14
N PHE A 15 -2.74 -1.88 -8.13
CA PHE A 15 -2.47 -1.20 -6.86
C PHE A 15 -1.20 -1.71 -6.17
N VAL A 16 -1.07 -3.03 -6.00
CA VAL A 16 0.08 -3.65 -5.35
C VAL A 16 1.36 -3.30 -6.11
N ALA A 17 1.37 -3.49 -7.43
CA ALA A 17 2.53 -3.19 -8.26
C ALA A 17 2.95 -1.71 -8.17
N LYS A 18 1.98 -0.79 -8.13
CA LYS A 18 2.27 0.64 -7.94
C LYS A 18 2.86 0.93 -6.57
N VAL A 19 2.28 0.39 -5.50
CA VAL A 19 2.76 0.61 -4.13
C VAL A 19 4.19 0.08 -3.96
N GLU A 20 4.49 -1.12 -4.47
CA GLU A 20 5.84 -1.71 -4.42
C GLU A 20 6.88 -0.93 -5.23
N ALA A 21 6.46 -0.24 -6.29
CA ALA A 21 7.35 0.55 -7.13
C ALA A 21 7.71 1.92 -6.54
N ILE A 22 7.01 2.40 -5.50
CA ILE A 22 7.22 3.73 -4.92
C ILE A 22 8.56 3.78 -4.19
N GLN A 23 9.38 4.75 -4.57
CA GLN A 23 10.67 5.06 -3.91
C GLN A 23 10.63 6.37 -3.12
N ASP A 24 9.52 7.12 -3.20
CA ASP A 24 9.31 8.37 -2.46
C ASP A 24 9.27 8.12 -0.94
N ASP A 25 9.52 9.16 -0.16
CA ASP A 25 9.48 9.09 1.31
C ASP A 25 8.05 8.85 1.83
N TYR A 26 7.04 9.24 1.05
CA TYR A 26 5.63 9.12 1.42
C TYR A 26 4.81 8.39 0.36
N ILE A 27 3.88 7.59 0.85
CA ILE A 27 2.81 6.98 0.04
C ILE A 27 1.52 7.76 0.31
N ILE A 28 0.95 8.34 -0.74
CA ILE A 28 -0.26 9.16 -0.69
C ILE A 28 -1.39 8.38 -1.37
N PHE A 29 -2.34 7.92 -0.58
CA PHE A 29 -3.57 7.31 -1.08
C PHE A 29 -4.69 8.33 -1.12
N GLU A 30 -5.36 8.45 -2.26
CA GLU A 30 -6.46 9.38 -2.44
C GLU A 30 -7.73 8.65 -2.89
N ASN A 31 -8.88 9.23 -2.56
CA ASN A 31 -10.18 8.74 -3.03
C ASN A 31 -10.91 9.80 -3.86
N LYS A 32 -12.01 9.40 -4.49
CA LYS A 32 -12.87 10.24 -5.35
C LYS A 32 -13.51 11.47 -4.67
N TRP A 33 -13.33 11.64 -3.37
CA TRP A 33 -13.79 12.80 -2.60
C TRP A 33 -12.62 13.66 -2.12
N ASP A 34 -11.47 13.55 -2.79
CA ASP A 34 -10.23 14.30 -2.51
C ASP A 34 -9.74 14.12 -1.06
N ARG A 35 -10.09 13.00 -0.40
CA ARG A 35 -9.56 12.65 0.91
C ARG A 35 -8.27 11.87 0.74
N GLN A 36 -7.26 12.29 1.47
CA GLN A 36 -5.93 11.71 1.40
C GLN A 36 -5.53 11.01 2.70
N ILE A 37 -4.82 9.89 2.56
CA ILE A 37 -4.07 9.23 3.63
C ILE A 37 -2.62 9.30 3.20
N VAL A 38 -1.77 9.89 4.04
CA VAL A 38 -0.34 10.01 3.81
C VAL A 38 0.37 9.11 4.80
N ILE A 39 1.21 8.22 4.29
CA ILE A 39 1.97 7.24 5.07
C ILE A 39 3.45 7.46 4.83
N ASP A 40 4.24 7.50 5.90
CA ASP A 40 5.70 7.44 5.82
C ASP A 40 6.13 6.03 5.38
N ARG A 41 6.80 5.94 4.23
CA ARG A 41 7.14 4.65 3.59
C ARG A 41 8.12 3.84 4.44
N GLU A 42 9.15 4.49 4.97
CA GLU A 42 10.19 3.82 5.75
C GLU A 42 9.62 3.28 7.06
N MET A 43 8.79 4.06 7.75
CA MET A 43 8.09 3.61 8.96
C MET A 43 7.12 2.46 8.67
N ALA A 44 6.37 2.52 7.56
CA ALA A 44 5.45 1.46 7.17
C ALA A 44 6.19 0.13 6.92
N GLU A 45 7.32 0.17 6.21
CA GLU A 45 8.14 -1.02 5.95
C GLU A 45 8.72 -1.59 7.26
N ASN A 46 9.26 -0.72 8.11
CA ASN A 46 9.89 -1.14 9.37
C ASN A 46 8.90 -1.73 10.39
N THR A 47 7.62 -1.33 10.33
CA THR A 47 6.57 -1.82 11.24
C THR A 47 5.73 -2.95 10.63
N HIS A 48 5.94 -3.27 9.35
CA HIS A 48 5.14 -4.24 8.60
C HIS A 48 5.05 -5.60 9.29
N GLN A 49 6.20 -6.18 9.63
CA GLN A 49 6.26 -7.53 10.21
C GLN A 49 5.60 -7.58 11.59
N GLU A 50 5.89 -6.60 12.46
CA GLU A 50 5.28 -6.48 13.79
C GLU A 50 3.74 -6.44 13.72
N ILE A 51 3.18 -5.70 12.76
CA ILE A 51 1.73 -5.62 12.56
C ILE A 51 1.15 -6.99 12.18
N LEU A 52 1.79 -7.73 11.25
CA LEU A 52 1.32 -9.06 10.86
C LEU A 52 1.33 -10.04 12.05
N GLU A 53 2.35 -9.98 12.90
CA GLU A 53 2.47 -10.81 14.10
C GLU A 53 1.37 -10.51 15.13
N ILE A 54 1.14 -9.22 15.44
CA ILE A 54 0.11 -8.78 16.41
C ILE A 54 -1.26 -9.33 16.02
N TYR A 55 -1.60 -9.25 14.73
CA TYR A 55 -2.91 -9.67 14.22
C TYR A 55 -2.95 -11.12 13.74
N ARG A 56 -1.85 -11.88 13.89
CA ARG A 56 -1.72 -13.28 13.47
C ARG A 56 -2.06 -13.50 11.99
N ILE A 57 -1.64 -12.56 11.16
CA ILE A 57 -1.81 -12.61 9.71
C ILE A 57 -0.55 -13.27 9.13
N PRO A 58 -0.67 -14.38 8.37
CA PRO A 58 0.50 -15.11 7.89
C PRO A 58 1.26 -14.35 6.80
N PHE A 59 0.55 -13.61 5.94
CA PHE A 59 1.12 -12.81 4.87
C PHE A 59 0.25 -11.59 4.59
N ASP A 60 0.87 -10.51 4.12
CA ASP A 60 0.22 -9.23 3.80
C ASP A 60 -0.66 -9.26 2.55
N ARG A 61 -0.48 -10.28 1.69
CA ARG A 61 -1.18 -10.46 0.42
C ARG A 61 -1.77 -11.85 0.29
N SER A 62 -2.75 -11.98 -0.59
CA SER A 62 -3.25 -13.27 -1.06
C SER A 62 -2.30 -13.89 -2.08
N GLU A 63 -2.34 -15.22 -2.26
CA GLU A 63 -1.43 -15.96 -3.14
C GLU A 63 -1.44 -15.47 -4.60
N ASP A 64 -2.56 -14.93 -5.09
CA ASP A 64 -2.70 -14.39 -6.44
C ASP A 64 -2.00 -13.03 -6.63
N LEU A 65 -1.70 -12.33 -5.53
CA LEU A 65 -1.03 -11.02 -5.52
C LEU A 65 0.45 -11.08 -5.11
N MET A 66 0.95 -12.28 -4.80
CA MET A 66 2.37 -12.54 -4.51
C MET A 66 3.20 -12.92 -5.74
N LYS A 67 2.57 -13.00 -6.91
CA LYS A 67 3.18 -13.51 -8.15
C LYS A 67 3.78 -12.41 -9.02
#